data_AF-A0A0V8QJ79-F1
#
_entry.id   AF-A0A0V8QJ79-F1
#
_cell.length_a   1.000
_cell.length_b   1.000
_cell.length_c   1.000
_cell.angle_alpha   90.00
_cell.angle_beta   90.00
_cell.angle_gamma   90.00
#
_symmetry.space_group_name_H-M   'P 1'
#
loop_
_entity.id
_entity.type
_entity.pdbx_description
1 polymer ?
#
loop_
_entity_poly.entity_id
_entity_poly.type
_entity_poly.pdbx_seq_one_letter_code
_entity_poly.pdbx_strand_id
1 'polypeptide(L)'
;MAQKTDAEYTEDLKQFLGSIKIKAVIVDPSAASFIAQLKKSGFKVRKANNDVLDGIRFVGTLLNQKKIRFYKDCVNTVKEFNSYVWDNKAVEKGEDKPVKQFDHCMDAVRYFCMTVIKMKQSLSILK
;
A
#
# COMPACT_ATOMS: atom_id res chain seq x y z
N MET A 1 -0.03 6.79 -22.31
CA MET A 1 1.16 5.98 -21.99
C MET A 1 0.74 4.52 -22.01
N ALA A 2 1.55 3.62 -22.57
CA ALA A 2 1.27 2.19 -22.55
C ALA A 2 1.57 1.59 -21.17
N GLN A 3 0.84 0.54 -20.78
CA GLN A 3 1.09 -0.20 -19.55
C GLN A 3 2.45 -0.89 -19.62
N LYS A 4 3.33 -0.67 -18.63
CA LYS A 4 4.59 -1.40 -18.51
C LYS A 4 4.35 -2.86 -18.15
N THR A 5 5.28 -3.73 -18.57
CA THR A 5 5.33 -5.14 -18.19
C THR A 5 5.85 -5.31 -16.76
N ASP A 6 5.60 -6.48 -16.15
CA ASP A 6 6.12 -6.84 -14.84
C ASP A 6 7.66 -6.78 -14.79
N ALA A 7 8.34 -7.09 -15.91
CA ALA A 7 9.79 -7.02 -16.02
C ALA A 7 10.29 -5.56 -16.01
N GLU A 8 9.64 -4.67 -16.75
CA GLU A 8 9.96 -3.24 -16.77
C GLU A 8 9.71 -2.58 -15.41
N TYR A 9 8.58 -2.88 -14.75
CA TYR A 9 8.35 -2.41 -13.37
C TYR A 9 9.38 -2.95 -12.37
N THR A 10 9.87 -4.17 -12.59
CA THR A 10 10.93 -4.71 -11.74
C THR A 10 12.26 -3.99 -11.93
N GLU A 11 12.56 -3.56 -13.17
CA GLU A 11 13.76 -2.77 -13.45
C GLU A 11 13.64 -1.34 -12.91
N ASP A 12 12.48 -0.70 -13.09
CA ASP A 12 12.17 0.59 -12.45
C ASP A 12 12.35 0.51 -10.92
N LEU A 13 11.90 -0.59 -10.29
CA LEU A 13 12.05 -0.78 -8.85
C LEU A 13 13.53 -0.89 -8.45
N LYS A 14 14.37 -1.61 -9.21
CA LYS A 14 15.81 -1.67 -8.93
C LYS A 14 16.45 -0.30 -9.05
N GLN A 15 16.12 0.44 -10.11
CA GLN A 15 16.61 1.80 -10.31
C GLN A 15 16.18 2.73 -9.16
N PHE A 16 14.92 2.64 -8.74
CA PHE A 16 14.38 3.40 -7.61
C PHE A 16 15.11 3.08 -6.30
N LEU A 17 15.44 1.81 -6.05
CA LEU A 17 16.16 1.40 -4.85
C LEU A 17 17.64 1.81 -4.88
N GLY A 18 18.27 1.85 -6.06
CA GLY A 18 19.70 2.11 -6.17
C GLY A 18 20.52 1.16 -5.29
N SER A 19 21.23 1.71 -4.29
CA SER A 19 22.02 0.93 -3.33
C SER A 19 21.26 0.52 -2.05
N ILE A 20 19.99 0.89 -1.91
CA ILE A 20 19.19 0.64 -0.71
C ILE A 20 18.91 -0.86 -0.57
N LYS A 21 19.39 -1.44 0.54
CA LYS A 21 19.07 -2.83 0.91
C LYS A 21 17.74 -2.89 1.66
N ILE A 22 16.69 -3.36 0.98
CA ILE A 22 15.35 -3.52 1.57
C ILE A 22 15.18 -4.89 2.24
N LYS A 23 14.29 -4.96 3.24
CA LYS A 23 13.95 -6.22 3.92
C LYS A 23 12.96 -7.08 3.13
N ALA A 24 12.00 -6.43 2.45
CA ALA A 24 11.01 -7.06 1.58
C ALA A 24 10.27 -6.00 0.76
N VAL A 25 9.71 -6.41 -0.37
CA VAL A 25 8.71 -5.65 -1.12
C VAL A 25 7.33 -6.12 -0.67
N ILE A 26 6.44 -5.19 -0.32
CA ILE A 26 5.04 -5.49 0.03
C ILE A 26 4.20 -5.31 -1.23
N VAL A 27 3.44 -6.33 -1.61
CA VAL A 27 2.69 -6.35 -2.86
C VAL A 27 1.25 -6.80 -2.60
N ASP A 28 0.30 -6.25 -3.35
CA ASP A 28 -1.09 -6.74 -3.37
C ASP A 28 -1.09 -8.26 -3.65
N PRO A 29 -1.72 -9.08 -2.79
CA PRO A 29 -1.89 -10.51 -3.02
C PRO A 29 -2.46 -10.89 -4.40
N SER A 30 -3.24 -10.01 -5.03
CA SER A 30 -3.87 -10.24 -6.33
C SER A 30 -2.90 -10.16 -7.52
N ALA A 31 -1.76 -9.47 -7.38
CA ALA A 31 -0.77 -9.26 -8.44
C ALA A 31 0.19 -10.47 -8.58
N ALA A 32 -0.36 -11.66 -8.83
CA ALA A 32 0.38 -12.92 -8.80
C ALA A 32 1.56 -12.98 -9.78
N SER A 33 1.40 -12.46 -11.01
CA SER A 33 2.45 -12.44 -12.02
C SER A 33 3.62 -11.56 -11.59
N PHE A 34 3.33 -10.38 -11.05
CA PHE A 34 4.36 -9.45 -10.57
C PHE A 34 5.09 -10.00 -9.33
N ILE A 35 4.36 -10.66 -8.42
CA ILE A 35 4.98 -11.37 -7.28
C ILE A 35 5.97 -12.43 -7.78
N ALA A 36 5.60 -13.22 -8.79
CA ALA A 36 6.47 -14.23 -9.36
C ALA A 36 7.72 -13.60 -10.00
N GLN A 37 7.55 -12.52 -10.76
CA GLN A 37 8.65 -11.79 -11.39
C GLN A 37 9.63 -11.19 -10.37
N LEU A 38 9.13 -10.57 -9.31
CA LEU A 38 9.96 -10.01 -8.22
C LEU A 38 10.77 -11.10 -7.51
N LYS A 39 10.14 -12.24 -7.20
CA LYS A 39 10.83 -13.39 -6.60
C LYS A 39 11.92 -13.95 -7.52
N LYS A 40 11.62 -14.10 -8.82
CA LYS A 40 12.60 -14.52 -9.84
C LYS A 40 13.80 -13.56 -9.91
N SER A 41 13.55 -12.28 -9.66
CA SER A 41 14.57 -11.22 -9.64
C SER A 41 15.31 -11.08 -8.29
N GLY A 42 15.10 -12.01 -7.36
CA GLY A 42 15.82 -12.07 -6.08
C GLY A 42 15.22 -11.24 -4.94
N PHE A 43 14.07 -10.59 -5.15
CA PHE A 43 13.41 -9.84 -4.08
C PHE A 43 12.67 -10.77 -3.12
N LYS A 44 12.81 -10.49 -1.82
CA LYS A 44 11.91 -11.04 -0.81
C LYS A 44 10.56 -10.32 -0.93
N VAL A 45 9.49 -11.07 -1.23
CA VAL A 45 8.14 -10.52 -1.39
C VAL A 45 7.27 -10.89 -0.20
N ARG A 46 6.52 -9.93 0.32
CA ARG A 46 5.49 -10.12 1.35
C ARG A 46 4.13 -9.71 0.79
N LYS A 47 3.16 -10.61 0.84
CA LYS A 47 1.77 -10.30 0.48
C LYS A 47 1.19 -9.33 1.51
N ALA A 48 0.53 -8.28 1.03
CA ALA A 48 -0.12 -7.30 1.90
C ALA A 48 -1.31 -7.92 2.64
N ASN A 49 -1.54 -7.50 3.89
CA ASN A 49 -2.89 -7.57 4.46
C ASN A 49 -3.70 -6.46 3.78
N ASN A 50 -4.64 -6.86 2.92
CA ASN A 50 -5.40 -5.98 2.05
C ASN A 50 -6.84 -5.73 2.52
N ASP A 51 -7.15 -5.96 3.79
CA ASP A 51 -8.43 -5.55 4.38
C ASP A 51 -8.61 -4.03 4.20
N VAL A 52 -9.69 -3.64 3.52
CA VAL A 52 -9.93 -2.25 3.11
C VAL A 52 -10.43 -1.43 4.28
N LEU A 53 -11.51 -1.85 4.94
CA LEU A 53 -12.17 -1.07 5.97
C LEU A 53 -11.33 -0.95 7.23
N ASP A 54 -10.80 -2.07 7.71
CA ASP A 54 -9.88 -2.05 8.86
C ASP A 54 -8.62 -1.27 8.52
N GLY A 55 -8.15 -1.38 7.27
CA GLY A 55 -6.99 -0.66 6.79
C GLY A 55 -7.18 0.85 6.79
N ILE A 56 -8.30 1.35 6.26
CA ILE A 56 -8.62 2.79 6.25
C ILE A 56 -8.70 3.33 7.68
N ARG A 57 -9.43 2.63 8.57
CA ARG A 57 -9.55 3.01 9.99
C ARG A 57 -8.19 3.06 10.69
N PHE A 58 -7.33 2.08 10.41
CA PHE A 58 -6.00 2.00 11.01
C PHE A 58 -5.07 3.11 10.51
N VAL A 59 -5.07 3.41 9.21
CA VAL A 59 -4.33 4.54 8.65
C VAL A 59 -4.76 5.86 9.30
N GLY A 60 -6.07 6.10 9.40
CA GLY A 60 -6.61 7.29 10.08
C GLY A 60 -6.15 7.41 11.53
N THR A 61 -6.15 6.29 12.27
CA THR A 61 -5.62 6.24 13.65
C THR A 61 -4.14 6.63 13.71
N LEU A 62 -3.31 6.09 12.82
CA LEU A 62 -1.87 6.39 12.78
C LEU A 62 -1.60 7.86 12.42
N LEU A 63 -2.40 8.45 11.52
CA LEU A 63 -2.31 9.87 11.17
C LEU A 63 -2.66 10.76 12.36
N ASN A 64 -3.79 10.50 13.03
CA ASN A 64 -4.22 11.25 14.21
C ASN A 64 -3.19 11.19 15.35
N GLN A 65 -2.55 10.03 15.53
CA GLN A 65 -1.48 9.83 16.52
C GLN A 65 -0.10 10.32 16.03
N LYS A 66 0.00 10.89 14.82
CA LYS A 66 1.26 11.34 14.19
C LYS A 66 2.34 10.24 14.11
N LYS A 67 1.93 8.96 14.03
CA LYS A 67 2.81 7.79 13.94
C LYS A 67 3.31 7.53 12.51
N ILE A 68 2.64 8.07 11.50
CA ILE A 68 3.10 8.12 10.12
C ILE A 68 3.10 9.56 9.62
N ARG A 69 4.01 9.89 8.70
CA ARG A 69 4.14 11.20 8.07
C ARG A 69 4.61 10.99 6.63
N PHE A 70 4.24 11.91 5.75
CA PHE A 70 4.65 11.90 4.35
C PHE A 70 5.60 13.06 4.09
N TYR A 71 6.60 12.81 3.25
CA TYR A 71 7.47 13.88 2.78
C TYR A 71 6.73 14.71 1.73
N LYS A 72 7.03 16.01 1.65
CA LYS A 72 6.33 16.96 0.77
C LYS A 72 6.39 16.58 -0.72
N ASP A 73 7.43 15.87 -1.13
CA ASP A 73 7.64 15.47 -2.53
C ASP A 73 6.84 14.21 -2.92
N CYS A 74 6.10 13.60 -1.98
CA CYS A 74 5.13 12.54 -2.27
C CYS A 74 3.85 13.12 -2.90
N VAL A 75 4.00 13.87 -4.00
CA VAL A 75 2.96 14.71 -4.61
C VAL A 75 1.70 13.93 -5.00
N ASN A 76 1.85 12.71 -5.50
CA ASN A 76 0.70 11.87 -5.87
C ASN A 76 -0.05 11.38 -4.62
N THR A 77 0.66 11.00 -3.57
CA THR A 77 0.05 10.64 -2.29
C THR A 77 -0.75 11.80 -1.70
N VAL A 78 -0.20 13.01 -1.75
CA VAL A 78 -0.91 14.22 -1.28
C VAL A 78 -2.17 14.50 -2.11
N LYS A 79 -2.07 14.40 -3.45
CA LYS A 79 -3.22 14.57 -4.35
C LYS A 79 -4.33 13.55 -4.08
N GLU A 80 -3.96 12.28 -3.91
CA GLU A 80 -4.91 11.22 -3.64
C GLU A 80 -5.58 11.38 -2.27
N PHE A 81 -4.85 11.78 -1.22
CA PHE A 81 -5.48 12.10 0.08
C PHE A 81 -6.58 13.17 -0.03
N ASN A 82 -6.43 14.13 -0.94
CA ASN A 82 -7.45 15.16 -1.17
C ASN A 82 -8.63 14.69 -2.03
N SER A 83 -8.52 13.54 -2.69
CA SER A 83 -9.51 13.07 -3.68
C SER A 83 -10.14 11.71 -3.32
N TYR A 84 -9.64 11.04 -2.28
CA TYR A 84 -10.09 9.72 -1.85
C TYR A 84 -11.39 9.82 -1.05
N VAL A 85 -12.48 9.32 -1.65
CA VAL A 85 -13.85 9.50 -1.14
C VAL A 85 -14.61 8.18 -1.04
N TRP A 86 -15.62 8.15 -0.16
CA TRP A 86 -16.55 7.02 -0.03
C TRP A 86 -17.52 6.95 -1.20
N ASP A 87 -17.90 5.73 -1.58
CA ASP A 87 -18.92 5.50 -2.60
C ASP A 87 -20.32 5.67 -2.00
N ASN A 88 -20.94 6.82 -2.20
CA ASN A 88 -22.27 7.13 -1.68
C ASN A 88 -23.33 6.10 -2.11
N LYS A 89 -23.24 5.53 -3.32
CA LYS A 89 -24.20 4.51 -3.79
C LYS A 89 -24.02 3.16 -3.09
N ALA A 90 -22.80 2.88 -2.63
CA ALA A 90 -22.52 1.71 -1.82
C ALA A 90 -23.06 1.89 -0.40
N VAL A 91 -22.87 3.10 0.16
CA VAL A 91 -23.39 3.46 1.49
C VAL A 91 -24.91 3.34 1.53
N GLU A 92 -25.63 3.77 0.50
CA GLU A 92 -27.09 3.60 0.36
C GLU A 92 -27.55 2.12 0.41
N LYS A 93 -26.64 1.19 0.09
CA LYS A 93 -26.88 -0.27 0.14
C LYS A 93 -26.35 -0.92 1.41
N GLY A 94 -25.86 -0.13 2.37
CA GLY A 94 -25.25 -0.62 3.60
C GLY A 94 -23.83 -1.16 3.43
N GLU A 95 -23.15 -0.83 2.33
CA GLU A 95 -21.77 -1.22 2.07
C GLU A 95 -20.82 -0.02 2.23
N ASP A 96 -19.85 -0.13 3.15
CA ASP A 96 -18.76 0.84 3.24
C ASP A 96 -17.65 0.44 2.27
N LYS A 97 -17.44 1.24 1.21
CA LYS A 97 -16.26 1.11 0.34
C LYS A 97 -15.88 2.44 -0.31
N PRO A 98 -14.58 2.68 -0.55
CA PRO A 98 -14.11 3.83 -1.29
C PRO A 98 -14.46 3.70 -2.78
N VAL A 99 -14.57 4.83 -3.46
CA VAL A 99 -14.59 4.86 -4.93
C VAL A 99 -13.22 4.40 -5.44
N LYS A 100 -13.19 3.41 -6.35
CA LYS A 100 -11.95 2.91 -6.98
C LYS A 100 -11.42 3.87 -8.05
N GLN A 101 -11.07 5.08 -7.64
CA GLN A 101 -10.47 6.11 -8.46
C GLN A 101 -9.42 6.84 -7.63
N PHE A 102 -8.24 7.06 -8.22
CA PHE A 102 -7.14 7.78 -7.56
C PHE A 102 -6.77 7.17 -6.19
N ASP A 103 -6.65 5.84 -6.12
CA ASP A 103 -6.45 5.07 -4.88
C ASP A 103 -5.13 4.30 -4.83
N HIS A 104 -4.26 4.42 -5.85
CA HIS A 104 -3.02 3.64 -5.93
C HIS A 104 -2.06 3.91 -4.76
N CYS A 105 -1.84 5.18 -4.42
CA CYS A 105 -1.01 5.55 -3.27
C CYS A 105 -1.74 5.25 -1.96
N MET A 106 -3.07 5.45 -1.89
CA MET A 106 -3.86 5.11 -0.69
C MET A 106 -3.76 3.62 -0.35
N ASP A 107 -3.85 2.76 -1.36
CA ASP A 107 -3.67 1.33 -1.23
C ASP A 107 -2.26 0.98 -0.80
N ALA A 108 -1.22 1.57 -1.41
CA ALA A 108 0.17 1.34 -1.00
C ALA A 108 0.42 1.72 0.48
N VAL A 109 -0.12 2.86 0.94
CA VAL A 109 -0.04 3.30 2.33
C VAL A 109 -0.74 2.32 3.26
N ARG A 110 -1.96 1.91 2.90
CA ARG A 110 -2.77 0.95 3.67
C ARG A 110 -2.07 -0.39 3.82
N TYR A 111 -1.52 -0.91 2.72
CA TYR A 111 -0.75 -2.16 2.71
C TYR A 111 0.45 -2.08 3.64
N PHE A 112 1.22 -0.99 3.61
CA PHE A 112 2.34 -0.82 4.53
C PHE A 112 1.90 -0.80 6.00
N CYS A 113 0.87 -0.01 6.32
CA CYS A 113 0.37 0.13 7.69
C CYS A 113 -0.15 -1.21 8.25
N MET A 114 -1.03 -1.89 7.50
CA MET A 114 -1.63 -3.15 7.91
C MET A 114 -0.62 -4.30 8.00
N THR A 115 0.37 -4.32 7.11
CA THR A 115 1.31 -5.44 7.03
C THR A 115 2.50 -5.26 7.97
N VAL A 116 3.03 -4.04 8.11
CA VAL A 116 4.25 -3.77 8.88
C VAL A 116 3.94 -3.25 10.27
N ILE A 117 3.10 -2.22 10.39
CA ILE A 117 2.90 -1.53 11.66
C ILE A 117 1.97 -2.34 12.58
N LYS A 118 0.82 -2.80 12.07
CA LYS A 118 -0.16 -3.59 12.87
C LYS A 118 0.47 -4.87 13.43
N MET A 119 1.25 -5.59 12.61
CA MET A 119 1.98 -6.79 13.03
C MET A 119 3.06 -6.49 14.09
N LYS A 120 3.75 -5.35 14.02
CA LYS A 120 4.72 -4.98 15.06
C LYS A 120 4.03 -4.72 16.40
N GLN A 121 2.85 -4.08 16.39
CA GLN A 121 2.06 -3.85 17.60
C GLN A 121 1.55 -5.15 18.23
N SER A 122 1.08 -6.10 17.42
CA SER A 122 0.65 -7.41 17.97
C SER A 122 1.80 -8.16 18.64
N LEU A 123 3.01 -8.10 18.07
CA LEU A 123 4.20 -8.71 18.67
C LEU A 123 4.68 -7.99 19.95
N SER A 124 4.47 -6.68 20.07
CA SER A 124 4.84 -5.95 21.30
C SER A 124 3.89 -6.21 22.47
N ILE A 125 2.64 -6.62 22.21
CA ILE A 125 1.66 -6.97 23.26
C ILE A 125 1.94 -8.37 23.85
N LEU A 126 2.63 -9.22 23.08
CA LEU A 126 2.99 -10.59 23.49
C LEU A 126 4.33 -10.67 24.27
N LYS A 127 4.95 -9.53 24.59
CA LYS A 127 6.19 -9.43 25.38
C LYS A 127 5.89 -8.81 26.73
#